data_AF-A0A7S0KY23-F1
#
_entry.id   AF-A0A7S0KY23-F1
#
_cell.length_a   1.000
_cell.length_b   1.000
_cell.length_c   1.000
_cell.angle_alpha   90.00
_cell.angle_beta   90.00
_cell.angle_gamma   90.00
#
_symmetry.space_group_name_H-M   'P 1'
#
loop_
_entity.id
_entity.type
_entity.pdbx_description
1 polymer ?
#
loop_
_entity_poly.entity_id
_entity_poly.type
_entity_poly.pdbx_seq_one_letter_code
_entity_poly.pdbx_strand_id
1 'polypeptide(L)'
;PLGESHVNPMNSRNIPFPRYRFTEWAFSDELFLKDVAAPAAGYSEGTWDTPSVANSPESKAFKHLSSTVRQSAKKMGFSEEVWDCYVNHYTGKTWKELKDMNLAKYFKVLGLEEPGNLDKKVGTPSSATFQKKWNGLNSQERT
;
A
#
# COMPACT_ATOMS: atom_id res chain seq x y z
N PRO A 1 4.29 -31.21 -23.13
CA PRO A 1 3.55 -31.23 -21.85
C PRO A 1 3.10 -29.82 -21.49
N LEU A 2 1.81 -29.52 -21.68
CA LEU A 2 1.23 -28.22 -21.35
C LEU A 2 1.19 -28.13 -19.82
N GLY A 3 2.07 -27.29 -19.28
CA GLY A 3 2.34 -27.17 -17.84
C GLY A 3 1.11 -26.71 -17.08
N GLU A 4 0.96 -27.28 -15.88
CA GLU A 4 -0.14 -27.08 -14.96
C GLU A 4 -0.50 -25.60 -14.79
N SER A 5 -1.78 -25.28 -14.89
CA SER A 5 -2.31 -23.97 -14.53
C SER A 5 -2.14 -23.79 -13.01
N HIS A 6 -1.04 -23.19 -12.59
CA HIS A 6 -0.88 -22.73 -11.21
C HIS A 6 -1.92 -21.65 -10.93
N VAL A 7 -3.05 -22.04 -10.33
CA VAL A 7 -4.05 -21.10 -9.85
C VAL A 7 -3.47 -20.46 -8.58
N ASN A 8 -3.16 -19.17 -8.66
CA ASN A 8 -2.72 -18.45 -7.47
C ASN A 8 -3.83 -18.47 -6.42
N PRO A 9 -3.53 -18.76 -5.14
CA PRO A 9 -4.52 -18.73 -4.08
C PRO A 9 -5.17 -17.35 -4.00
N MET A 10 -6.48 -17.28 -3.78
CA MET A 10 -7.22 -16.03 -3.72
C MET A 10 -7.50 -15.62 -2.27
N ASN A 11 -7.55 -14.31 -1.98
CA ASN A 11 -8.10 -13.83 -0.71
C ASN A 11 -9.64 -13.84 -0.68
N SER A 12 -10.21 -13.43 0.46
CA SER A 12 -11.67 -13.30 0.65
C SER A 12 -12.36 -12.30 -0.29
N ARG A 13 -11.60 -11.47 -1.02
CA ARG A 13 -12.09 -10.53 -2.04
C ARG A 13 -11.92 -11.07 -3.46
N ASN A 14 -11.58 -12.35 -3.62
CA ASN A 14 -11.35 -13.00 -4.91
C ASN A 14 -10.19 -12.39 -5.73
N ILE A 15 -9.20 -11.83 -5.04
CA ILE A 15 -7.99 -11.27 -5.65
C ILE A 15 -6.89 -12.34 -5.59
N PRO A 16 -6.24 -12.70 -6.71
CA PRO A 16 -5.20 -13.72 -6.73
C PRO A 16 -3.92 -13.22 -6.05
N PHE A 17 -3.26 -14.10 -5.29
CA PHE A 17 -1.95 -13.83 -4.72
C PHE A 17 -0.93 -13.58 -5.83
N PRO A 18 -0.06 -12.57 -5.71
CA PRO A 18 0.94 -12.29 -6.73
C PRO A 18 1.95 -13.44 -6.82
N ARG A 19 2.17 -13.97 -8.04
CA ARG A 19 3.08 -15.11 -8.27
C ARG A 19 4.52 -14.82 -7.88
N TYR A 20 4.96 -13.58 -8.12
CA TYR A 20 6.38 -13.24 -8.06
C TYR A 20 6.75 -12.37 -6.86
N ARG A 21 5.80 -11.60 -6.34
CA ARG A 21 6.05 -10.82 -5.12
C ARG A 21 6.20 -11.79 -3.95
N PHE A 22 7.03 -11.43 -2.98
CA PHE A 22 7.38 -12.22 -1.77
C PHE A 22 8.32 -13.40 -2.01
N THR A 23 8.90 -13.51 -3.21
CA THR A 23 10.14 -14.25 -3.43
C THR A 23 11.30 -13.27 -3.32
N GLU A 24 12.33 -13.60 -2.54
CA GLU A 24 13.52 -12.75 -2.44
C GLU A 24 14.15 -12.55 -3.82
N TRP A 25 14.77 -11.39 -4.04
CA TRP A 25 15.39 -11.06 -5.31
C TRP A 25 16.36 -12.16 -5.71
N ALA A 26 17.29 -12.56 -4.84
CA ALA A 26 18.27 -13.61 -5.13
C ALA A 26 17.64 -14.93 -5.64
N PHE A 27 16.49 -15.34 -5.11
CA PHE A 27 15.86 -16.63 -5.38
C PHE A 27 14.80 -16.62 -6.50
N SER A 28 14.57 -15.48 -7.17
CA SER A 28 13.68 -15.48 -8.34
C SER A 28 14.38 -16.04 -9.58
N ASP A 29 13.94 -17.20 -10.07
CA ASP A 29 14.48 -17.82 -11.30
C ASP A 29 14.08 -17.09 -12.59
N GLU A 30 13.20 -16.09 -12.47
CA GLU A 30 12.60 -15.37 -13.58
C GLU A 30 13.49 -14.17 -13.97
N LEU A 31 14.51 -14.43 -14.81
CA LEU A 31 15.46 -13.42 -15.29
C LEU A 31 14.76 -12.18 -15.89
N PHE A 32 13.65 -12.38 -16.61
CA PHE A 32 12.85 -11.26 -17.14
C PHE A 32 12.34 -10.32 -16.04
N LEU A 33 11.99 -10.84 -14.86
CA LEU A 33 11.54 -10.02 -13.74
C LEU A 33 12.69 -9.22 -13.15
N LYS A 34 13.82 -9.88 -12.88
CA LYS A 34 15.02 -9.27 -12.30
C LYS A 34 15.64 -8.21 -13.19
N ASP A 35 15.81 -8.52 -14.47
CA ASP A 35 16.65 -7.71 -15.36
C ASP A 35 15.86 -6.65 -16.12
N VAL A 36 14.53 -6.79 -16.21
CA VAL A 36 13.69 -5.93 -17.06
C VAL A 36 12.51 -5.37 -16.30
N ALA A 37 11.60 -6.21 -15.80
CA ALA A 37 10.29 -5.74 -15.34
C ALA A 37 10.36 -5.02 -13.99
N ALA A 38 11.08 -5.55 -13.01
CA ALA A 38 11.20 -4.94 -11.68
C ALA A 38 12.01 -3.63 -11.71
N PRO A 39 13.17 -3.53 -12.40
CA PRO A 39 13.87 -2.26 -12.59
C PRO A 39 13.01 -1.21 -13.30
N ALA A 40 12.27 -1.61 -14.34
CA ALA A 40 11.36 -0.70 -15.05
C ALA A 40 10.13 -0.30 -14.22
N ALA A 41 9.83 -1.02 -13.14
CA ALA A 41 8.83 -0.64 -12.13
C ALA A 41 9.44 0.20 -10.98
N GLY A 42 10.75 0.45 -10.99
CA GLY A 42 11.45 1.24 -10.00
C GLY A 42 11.97 0.45 -8.79
N TYR A 43 12.01 -0.88 -8.89
CA TYR A 43 12.64 -1.71 -7.87
C TYR A 43 14.15 -1.86 -8.11
N SER A 44 14.92 -1.71 -7.03
CA SER A 44 16.19 -2.40 -6.84
C SER A 44 16.01 -3.64 -5.95
N GLU A 45 17.02 -4.52 -5.91
CA GLU A 45 17.10 -5.64 -4.96
C GLU A 45 16.73 -5.21 -3.54
N GLY A 46 17.37 -4.16 -3.02
CA GLY A 46 17.10 -3.65 -1.68
C GLY A 46 15.64 -3.21 -1.46
N THR A 47 15.02 -2.54 -2.43
CA THR A 47 13.60 -2.11 -2.32
C THR A 47 12.60 -3.25 -2.55
N TRP A 48 13.02 -4.34 -3.20
CA TRP A 48 12.18 -5.52 -3.44
C TRP A 48 12.14 -6.42 -2.20
N ASP A 49 13.29 -6.63 -1.58
CA ASP A 49 13.46 -7.48 -0.40
C ASP A 49 13.12 -6.76 0.90
N THR A 50 13.09 -5.42 0.89
CA THR A 50 12.70 -4.61 2.05
C THR A 50 11.39 -3.87 1.74
N PRO A 51 10.23 -4.45 2.14
CA PRO A 51 8.94 -3.76 2.01
C PRO A 51 8.95 -2.42 2.77
N SER A 52 8.14 -1.46 2.32
CA SER A 52 7.90 -0.18 3.02
C SER A 52 9.10 0.79 3.11
N VAL A 53 10.17 0.60 2.34
CA VAL A 53 11.25 1.60 2.24
C VAL A 53 10.74 2.89 1.60
N ALA A 54 11.05 4.03 2.23
CA ALA A 54 10.73 5.35 1.67
C ALA A 54 11.29 5.47 0.25
N ASN A 55 10.47 5.94 -0.69
CA ASN A 55 10.74 6.01 -2.15
C ASN A 55 10.59 4.69 -2.93
N SER A 56 10.15 3.59 -2.32
CA SER A 56 9.69 2.42 -3.08
C SER A 56 8.42 2.72 -3.87
N PRO A 57 8.23 2.15 -5.08
CA PRO A 57 6.95 2.22 -5.79
C PRO A 57 5.78 1.70 -4.95
N GLU A 58 6.02 0.79 -4.00
CA GLU A 58 5.03 0.22 -3.08
C GLU A 58 4.38 1.24 -2.13
N SER A 59 4.95 2.45 -2.01
CA SER A 59 4.37 3.55 -1.22
C SER A 59 3.15 4.21 -1.88
N LYS A 60 2.88 3.91 -3.17
CA LYS A 60 1.83 4.58 -3.96
C LYS A 60 0.76 3.59 -4.40
N ALA A 61 -0.50 4.00 -4.26
CA ALA A 61 -1.62 3.26 -4.87
C ALA A 61 -1.41 3.18 -6.39
N PHE A 62 -1.94 2.14 -7.04
CA PHE A 62 -1.69 1.85 -8.45
C PHE A 62 -2.01 3.05 -9.36
N LYS A 63 -3.12 3.75 -9.08
CA LYS A 63 -3.54 4.97 -9.78
C LYS A 63 -2.53 6.11 -9.71
N HIS A 64 -1.68 6.16 -8.69
CA HIS A 64 -0.67 7.18 -8.46
C HIS A 64 0.72 6.81 -9.01
N LEU A 65 0.89 5.62 -9.56
CA LEU A 65 2.11 5.22 -10.26
C LEU A 65 2.23 5.97 -11.59
N SER A 66 3.45 6.07 -12.14
CA SER A 66 3.62 6.56 -13.51
C SER A 66 3.07 5.53 -14.52
N SER A 67 2.79 5.97 -15.75
CA SER A 67 2.33 5.07 -16.82
C SER A 67 3.32 3.93 -17.08
N THR A 68 4.62 4.21 -17.06
CA THR A 68 5.70 3.22 -17.21
C THR A 68 5.66 2.20 -16.08
N VAL A 69 5.58 2.65 -14.82
CA VAL A 69 5.56 1.75 -13.67
C VAL A 69 4.32 0.86 -13.68
N ARG A 70 3.14 1.40 -14.04
CA ARG A 70 1.92 0.59 -14.19
C ARG A 70 2.06 -0.49 -15.27
N GLN A 71 2.68 -0.16 -16.41
CA GLN A 71 2.88 -1.13 -17.49
C GLN A 71 3.84 -2.24 -17.05
N SER A 72 4.93 -1.89 -16.38
CA SER A 72 5.88 -2.85 -15.83
C SER A 72 5.24 -3.74 -14.76
N ALA A 73 4.44 -3.16 -13.84
CA ALA A 73 3.67 -3.91 -12.85
C ALA A 73 2.72 -4.93 -13.50
N LYS A 74 2.01 -4.54 -14.58
CA LYS A 74 1.16 -5.45 -15.34
C LYS A 74 1.94 -6.58 -16.00
N LYS A 75 3.15 -6.31 -16.53
CA LYS A 75 4.04 -7.36 -17.09
C LYS A 75 4.49 -8.36 -16.02
N MET A 76 4.54 -7.96 -14.75
CA MET A 76 4.80 -8.84 -13.61
C MET A 76 3.53 -9.54 -13.09
N GLY A 77 2.39 -9.38 -13.75
CA GLY A 77 1.12 -9.97 -13.34
C GLY A 77 0.38 -9.20 -12.23
N PHE A 78 0.78 -7.96 -11.93
CA PHE A 78 0.09 -7.13 -10.94
C PHE A 78 -1.01 -6.31 -11.63
N SER A 79 -2.27 -6.69 -11.43
CA SER A 79 -3.42 -5.82 -11.68
C SER A 79 -3.47 -4.68 -10.65
N GLU A 80 -4.33 -3.69 -10.87
CA GLU A 80 -4.58 -2.64 -9.86
C GLU A 80 -5.05 -3.23 -8.53
N GLU A 81 -5.94 -4.22 -8.57
CA GLU A 81 -6.47 -4.88 -7.38
C GLU A 81 -5.40 -5.71 -6.65
N VAL A 82 -4.56 -6.43 -7.40
CA VAL A 82 -3.42 -7.18 -6.82
C VAL A 82 -2.42 -6.22 -6.20
N TRP A 83 -2.09 -5.14 -6.90
CA TRP A 83 -1.16 -4.13 -6.42
C TRP A 83 -1.68 -3.49 -5.13
N ASP A 84 -2.88 -2.92 -5.15
CA ASP A 84 -3.45 -2.21 -4.01
C ASP A 84 -3.79 -3.13 -2.82
N CYS A 85 -3.88 -4.45 -3.04
CA CYS A 85 -4.14 -5.41 -1.98
C CYS A 85 -2.87 -6.01 -1.35
N TYR A 86 -1.86 -6.36 -2.16
CA TYR A 86 -0.71 -7.13 -1.70
C TYR A 86 0.61 -6.38 -1.77
N VAL A 87 0.78 -5.51 -2.78
CA VAL A 87 2.07 -4.87 -3.10
C VAL A 87 2.15 -3.47 -2.48
N ASN A 88 1.04 -2.73 -2.51
CA ASN A 88 0.95 -1.44 -1.89
C ASN A 88 0.95 -1.59 -0.37
N HIS A 89 1.99 -1.07 0.26
CA HIS A 89 2.11 -1.00 1.72
C HIS A 89 1.72 0.38 2.22
N TYR A 90 0.47 0.81 1.93
CA TYR A 90 -0.11 2.11 2.25
C TYR A 90 0.65 2.87 3.35
N THR A 91 1.37 3.92 2.97
CA THR A 91 1.93 4.87 3.95
C THR A 91 0.88 5.89 4.42
N GLY A 92 -0.35 5.83 3.89
CA GLY A 92 -1.51 6.62 4.34
C GLY A 92 -2.71 6.52 3.40
N LYS A 93 -3.92 6.83 3.90
CA LYS A 93 -5.13 7.00 3.08
C LYS A 93 -5.47 8.48 2.92
N THR A 94 -5.98 8.87 1.75
CA THR A 94 -6.51 10.23 1.56
C THR A 94 -7.80 10.41 2.34
N TRP A 95 -8.16 11.66 2.68
CA TRP A 95 -9.41 11.94 3.38
C TRP A 95 -10.66 11.54 2.56
N LYS A 96 -10.59 11.65 1.23
CA LYS A 96 -11.64 11.14 0.34
C LYS A 96 -11.81 9.63 0.50
N GLU A 97 -10.73 8.86 0.50
CA GLU A 97 -10.79 7.41 0.70
C GLU A 97 -11.33 7.05 2.09
N LEU A 98 -10.96 7.81 3.12
CA LEU A 98 -11.55 7.65 4.45
C LEU A 98 -13.06 7.91 4.46
N LYS A 99 -13.56 8.90 3.69
CA LYS A 99 -15.00 9.16 3.54
C LYS A 99 -15.69 8.03 2.77
N ASP A 100 -15.11 7.62 1.65
CA ASP A 100 -15.67 6.56 0.80
C ASP A 100 -15.77 5.22 1.55
N MET A 101 -14.86 4.95 2.49
CA MET A 101 -14.86 3.78 3.38
C MET A 101 -15.70 3.95 4.67
N ASN A 102 -16.36 5.09 4.86
CA ASN A 102 -17.04 5.46 6.11
C ASN A 102 -16.14 5.40 7.38
N LEU A 103 -14.83 5.60 7.20
CA LEU A 103 -13.83 5.64 8.28
C LEU A 103 -13.58 7.07 8.78
N ALA A 104 -13.80 8.09 7.95
CA ALA A 104 -13.52 9.49 8.29
C ALA A 104 -14.20 9.96 9.59
N LYS A 105 -15.34 9.37 9.97
CA LYS A 105 -16.05 9.68 11.22
C LYS A 105 -15.21 9.42 12.47
N TYR A 106 -14.39 8.36 12.49
CA TYR A 106 -13.53 8.05 13.63
C TYR A 106 -12.36 9.04 13.74
N PHE A 107 -11.79 9.44 12.60
CA PHE A 107 -10.74 10.46 12.57
C PHE A 107 -11.26 11.83 13.04
N LYS A 108 -12.50 12.20 12.70
CA LYS A 108 -13.14 13.43 13.22
C LYS A 108 -13.27 13.44 14.75
N VAL A 109 -13.58 12.30 15.37
CA VAL A 109 -13.62 12.18 16.84
C VAL A 109 -12.26 12.45 17.46
N LEU A 110 -11.19 12.10 16.75
CA LEU A 110 -9.80 12.38 17.15
C LEU A 110 -9.34 13.80 16.80
N GLY A 111 -10.23 14.67 16.29
CA GLY A 111 -9.92 16.06 15.93
C GLY A 111 -9.20 16.22 14.59
N LEU A 112 -9.29 15.23 13.70
CA LEU A 112 -8.74 15.30 12.34
C LEU A 112 -9.86 15.68 11.36
N GLU A 113 -9.59 16.63 10.47
CA GLU A 113 -10.55 17.11 9.47
C GLU A 113 -9.89 17.52 8.14
N GLU A 114 -10.69 17.78 7.11
CA GLU A 114 -10.25 18.19 5.76
C GLU A 114 -10.45 19.71 5.56
N PRO A 115 -9.48 20.45 4.98
CA PRO A 115 -8.18 19.99 4.50
C PRO A 115 -7.20 19.69 5.64
N GLY A 116 -6.55 18.52 5.58
CA GLY A 116 -5.78 17.89 6.65
C GLY A 116 -4.98 18.85 7.51
N ASN A 117 -5.30 18.88 8.81
CA ASN A 117 -4.49 19.54 9.83
C ASN A 117 -3.24 18.72 10.26
N LEU A 118 -2.88 17.69 9.49
CA LEU A 118 -1.69 16.87 9.68
C LEU A 118 -0.41 17.53 9.13
N ASP A 119 -0.52 18.29 8.03
CA ASP A 119 0.65 18.84 7.31
C ASP A 119 0.94 20.31 7.65
N LYS A 120 0.08 20.96 8.42
CA LYS A 120 0.25 22.37 8.80
C LYS A 120 0.60 22.43 10.28
N LYS A 121 1.67 23.17 10.60
CA LYS A 121 1.87 23.84 11.90
C LYS A 121 0.74 24.86 12.22
N VAL A 122 -0.49 24.60 11.78
CA VAL A 122 -1.69 25.39 12.00
C VAL A 122 -2.81 24.39 12.29
N GLY A 123 -3.20 24.31 13.56
CA GLY A 123 -4.34 23.50 13.99
C GLY A 123 -4.00 22.03 14.27
N THR A 124 -2.84 21.74 14.87
CA THR A 124 -2.54 20.44 15.49
C THR A 124 -3.85 19.90 16.12
N PRO A 125 -4.38 18.72 15.72
CA PRO A 125 -5.30 17.99 16.59
C PRO A 125 -4.59 18.01 17.93
N SER A 126 -5.22 18.63 18.95
CA SER A 126 -4.51 18.99 20.18
C SER A 126 -3.56 17.84 20.49
N SER A 127 -2.25 18.12 20.52
CA SER A 127 -1.22 17.09 20.67
C SER A 127 -1.56 16.11 21.79
N ALA A 128 -2.40 16.52 22.74
CA ALA A 128 -3.19 15.69 23.65
C ALA A 128 -3.67 14.34 23.08
N THR A 129 -4.41 14.23 21.97
CA THR A 129 -4.99 12.91 21.59
C THR A 129 -3.96 11.91 21.08
N PHE A 130 -2.96 12.34 20.31
CA PHE A 130 -1.86 11.45 19.91
C PHE A 130 -0.86 11.13 21.04
N GLN A 131 -0.88 11.91 22.12
CA GLN A 131 -0.07 11.66 23.33
C GLN A 131 -0.85 10.92 24.42
N LYS A 132 -2.17 10.78 24.28
CA LYS A 132 -2.99 9.96 25.18
C LYS A 132 -2.64 8.49 24.97
N LYS A 133 -2.24 7.83 26.06
CA LYS A 133 -2.32 6.36 26.13
C LYS A 133 -3.79 5.95 26.09
N TRP A 134 -4.06 4.70 25.73
CA TRP A 134 -5.43 4.14 25.64
C TRP A 134 -6.34 4.52 26.82
N ASN A 135 -5.82 4.48 28.05
CA ASN A 135 -6.58 4.81 29.26
C ASN A 135 -6.93 6.30 29.42
N GLY A 136 -6.25 7.18 28.67
CA GLY A 136 -6.51 8.63 28.63
C GLY A 136 -7.52 9.06 27.59
N LEU A 137 -7.96 8.15 26.70
CA LEU A 137 -9.00 8.41 25.71
C LEU A 137 -10.37 8.50 26.40
N ASN A 138 -11.23 9.43 25.96
CA ASN A 138 -12.62 9.47 26.40
C ASN A 138 -13.46 8.37 25.70
N SER A 139 -14.71 8.19 26.11
CA SER A 139 -15.57 7.12 25.58
C SER A 139 -15.82 7.20 24.08
N GLN A 140 -15.83 8.40 23.49
CA GLN A 140 -15.98 8.58 22.04
C GLN A 140 -14.68 8.23 21.30
N GLU A 141 -13.53 8.60 21.86
CA GLU A 141 -12.21 8.34 21.27
C GLU A 141 -11.83 6.84 21.27
N ARG A 142 -12.50 5.99 22.06
CA ARG A 142 -12.25 4.52 22.12
C ARG A 142 -13.15 3.67 21.21
N THR A 143 -13.95 4.31 20.35
CA THR A 143 -14.94 3.64 19.49
C THR A 143 -14.35 3.28 18.14
#